data_AF-A0A964G8U2-F1
#
_entry.id   AF-A0A964G8U2-F1
#
_cell.length_a   1.000
_cell.length_b   1.000
_cell.length_c   1.000
_cell.angle_alpha   90.00
_cell.angle_beta   90.00
_cell.angle_gamma   90.00
#
_symmetry.space_group_name_H-M   'P 1'
#
loop_
_entity.id
_entity.type
_entity.pdbx_description
1 polymer ?
#
loop_
_entity_poly.entity_id
_entity_poly.type
_entity_poly.pdbx_seq_one_letter_code
_entity_poly.pdbx_strand_id
1 'polypeptide(L)' 'MKIKYYADADALVMKVSDEKPDHGEQVSDEIVIHFTKDNKLVKIEILDASKTVLDMLKPILSHKSIEQAVVVA' A
#
# COMPACT_ATOMS: atom_id res chain seq x y z
N MET A 1 -11.90 0.85 -5.17
CA MET A 1 -10.65 0.91 -4.37
C MET A 1 -10.57 2.26 -3.66
N LYS A 2 -10.27 2.28 -2.36
CA LYS A 2 -10.06 3.50 -1.56
C LYS A 2 -8.67 3.41 -0.91
N ILE A 3 -7.90 4.49 -0.97
CA ILE A 3 -6.56 4.56 -0.38
C ILE A 3 -6.59 5.60 0.73
N LYS A 4 -6.07 5.25 1.91
CA LYS A 4 -5.97 6.18 3.03
C LYS A 4 -4.68 5.95 3.80
N TYR A 5 -3.96 7.03 4.04
CA TYR A 5 -2.84 7.07 4.96
C TYR A 5 -3.34 7.46 6.37
N TYR A 6 -2.94 6.68 7.37
CA TYR A 6 -3.24 6.87 8.78
C TYR A 6 -1.96 7.33 9.46
N ALA A 7 -1.82 8.65 9.64
CA ALA A 7 -0.59 9.27 10.12
C ALA A 7 -0.25 8.91 11.57
N ASP A 8 -1.25 8.59 12.38
CA ASP A 8 -1.12 8.11 13.77
C ASP A 8 -0.46 6.74 13.86
N ALA A 9 -0.66 5.89 12.85
CA ALA A 9 -0.13 4.54 12.79
C ALA A 9 1.03 4.37 11.78
N ASP A 10 1.44 5.44 11.10
CA ASP A 10 2.30 5.40 9.89
C ASP A 10 1.93 4.24 8.94
N ALA A 11 0.63 4.16 8.62
CA ALA A 11 0.09 3.05 7.85
C ALA A 11 -0.65 3.52 6.60
N LEU A 12 -0.37 2.88 5.45
CA LEU A 12 -1.11 3.08 4.21
C LEU A 12 -2.04 1.89 3.98
N VAL A 13 -3.34 2.17 3.96
CA VAL A 13 -4.36 1.15 3.74
C VAL A 13 -5.00 1.35 2.38
N MET A 14 -4.99 0.29 1.58
CA MET A 14 -5.68 0.18 0.30
C MET A 14 -6.84 -0.78 0.44
N LYS A 15 -8.06 -0.25 0.52
CA LYS A 15 -9.30 -1.03 0.55
C LYS A 15 -9.73 -1.36 -0.88
N VAL A 16 -9.70 -2.64 -1.24
CA VAL A 16 -9.99 -3.14 -2.59
C VAL A 16 -11.51 -3.28 -2.80
N SER A 17 -12.22 -3.87 -1.84
CA SER A 17 -13.69 -3.99 -1.81
C SER A 17 -14.28 -3.57 -0.47
N ASP A 18 -15.59 -3.38 -0.38
CA ASP A 18 -16.27 -3.03 0.89
C ASP A 18 -16.58 -4.23 1.79
N GLU A 19 -16.26 -5.45 1.35
CA GLU A 19 -16.39 -6.67 2.13
C GLU A 19 -15.51 -6.62 3.38
N LYS A 20 -15.93 -7.33 4.43
CA LYS A 20 -15.19 -7.39 5.68
C LYS A 20 -14.02 -8.40 5.56
N PRO A 21 -12.81 -8.05 6.02
CA PRO A 21 -11.73 -9.01 6.12
C PRO A 21 -12.06 -10.07 7.18
N ASP A 22 -11.71 -11.31 6.87
CA ASP A 22 -11.82 -12.47 7.74
C ASP A 22 -10.46 -12.79 8.37
N HIS A 23 -9.39 -12.79 7.56
CA HIS A 23 -8.01 -13.00 8.01
C HIS A 23 -7.03 -12.10 7.26
N GLY A 24 -5.80 -12.02 7.77
CA GLY A 24 -4.68 -11.32 7.15
C GLY A 24 -3.48 -12.25 7.02
N GLU A 25 -2.81 -12.20 5.88
CA GLU A 25 -1.56 -12.88 5.60
C GLU A 25 -0.44 -11.85 5.56
N GLN A 26 0.58 -12.05 6.40
CA GLN A 26 1.77 -11.20 6.39
C GLN A 26 2.71 -11.68 5.30
N VAL A 27 2.96 -10.83 4.31
CA VAL A 27 3.84 -11.16 3.16
C VAL A 27 5.25 -10.62 3.33
N SER A 28 5.41 -9.57 4.13
CA SER A 28 6.69 -9.07 4.65
C SER A 28 6.45 -8.41 6.01
N ASP A 29 7.50 -8.01 6.70
CA ASP A 29 7.40 -7.33 8.00
C ASP A 29 6.49 -6.10 7.93
N GLU A 30 6.50 -5.40 6.80
CA GLU A 30 5.75 -4.17 6.57
C GLU A 30 4.45 -4.34 5.77
N ILE A 31 4.11 -5.53 5.24
CA ILE A 31 2.95 -5.70 4.35
C ILE A 31 2.04 -6.83 4.83
N VAL A 32 0.76 -6.49 5.03
CA VAL A 32 -0.31 -7.44 5.36
C VAL A 32 -1.40 -7.38 4.30
N ILE A 33 -1.77 -8.54 3.77
CA ILE A 33 -2.84 -8.70 2.79
C ILE A 33 -4.03 -9.36 3.48
N HIS A 34 -5.19 -8.72 3.43
CA HIS A 34 -6.40 -9.25 4.05
C HIS A 34 -7.36 -9.83 3.03
N PHE A 35 -7.94 -10.96 3.39
CA PHE A 35 -8.86 -11.71 2.58
C PHE A 35 -10.20 -11.92 3.29
N THR A 36 -11.25 -12.20 2.51
CA THR A 36 -12.51 -12.78 3.03
C THR A 36 -12.33 -14.24 3.38
N LYS A 37 -13.34 -14.85 4.03
CA LYS A 37 -13.43 -16.30 4.26
C LYS A 37 -13.32 -17.14 2.96
N ASP A 38 -13.77 -16.59 1.83
CA ASP A 38 -13.66 -17.22 0.50
C ASP A 38 -12.35 -16.90 -0.24
N ASN A 39 -11.32 -16.41 0.44
CA ASN A 39 -10.01 -16.04 -0.11
C ASN A 39 -10.02 -14.92 -1.19
N LYS A 40 -10.99 -14.01 -1.13
CA LYS A 40 -10.99 -12.80 -1.98
C LYS A 40 -10.19 -11.69 -1.32
N LEU A 41 -9.30 -11.03 -2.08
CA LEU A 41 -8.54 -9.87 -1.63
C LEU A 41 -9.46 -8.68 -1.33
N VAL A 42 -9.39 -8.13 -0.12
CA VAL A 42 -10.24 -6.99 0.29
C VAL A 42 -9.48 -5.78 0.81
N LYS A 43 -8.29 -5.96 1.39
CA LYS A 43 -7.49 -4.87 1.94
C LYS A 43 -6.01 -5.20 1.85
N ILE A 44 -5.19 -4.22 1.50
CA ILE A 44 -3.73 -4.26 1.65
C ILE A 44 -3.36 -3.20 2.68
N GLU A 45 -2.51 -3.56 3.63
CA GLU A 45 -2.02 -2.69 4.68
C GLU A 45 -0.50 -2.66 4.62
N ILE A 46 0.06 -1.46 4.46
CA ILE A 46 1.50 -1.21 4.49
C ILE A 46 1.80 -0.47 5.78
N LEU A 47 2.66 -1.04 6.61
CA LEU A 47 3.21 -0.48 7.85
C LEU A 47 4.50 0.26 7.57
N ASP A 48 4.92 1.12 8.50
CA ASP A 48 6.04 2.06 8.33
C ASP A 48 5.98 2.75 6.96
N ALA A 49 4.76 3.12 6.54
CA ALA A 49 4.42 3.40 5.16
C ALA A 49 5.23 4.57 4.59
N SER A 50 5.54 5.57 5.42
CA SER A 50 6.41 6.68 5.07
C SER A 50 7.76 6.22 4.50
N LYS A 51 8.36 5.16 5.07
CA LYS A 51 9.62 4.57 4.61
C LYS A 51 9.39 3.54 3.51
N THR A 52 8.47 2.60 3.75
CA THR A 52 8.24 1.45 2.86
C THR A 52 7.84 1.91 1.46
N VAL A 53 6.95 2.91 1.35
CA VAL A 53 6.53 3.43 0.04
C VAL A 53 7.67 4.13 -0.68
N LEU A 54 8.50 4.92 0.01
CA LEU A 54 9.67 5.55 -0.61
C LEU A 54 10.64 4.50 -1.14
N ASP A 55 10.91 3.45 -0.36
CA ASP A 55 11.77 2.34 -0.77
C ASP A 55 11.21 1.60 -2.01
N MET A 56 9.89 1.40 -2.08
CA MET A 56 9.23 0.84 -3.26
C MET A 56 9.34 1.74 -4.50
N LEU A 57 9.29 3.07 -4.32
CA LEU A 57 9.35 4.03 -5.42
C LEU A 57 10.77 4.28 -5.93
N LYS A 58 11.81 4.11 -5.09
CA LYS A 58 13.22 4.37 -5.45
C LYS A 58 13.63 3.74 -6.79
N PRO A 59 13.42 2.43 -7.05
CA PRO A 59 13.82 1.83 -8.33
C PRO A 59 13.13 2.45 -9.55
N ILE A 60 11.86 2.88 -9.40
CA ILE A 60 11.08 3.53 -10.46
C ILE A 60 11.66 4.91 -10.75
N LEU A 61 11.94 5.68 -9.70
CA LEU A 61 12.50 7.02 -9.79
C LEU A 61 13.95 7.02 -10.28
N SER A 62 14.71 5.94 -10.03
CA SER A 62 16.07 5.78 -10.55
C SER A 62 16.12 5.50 -12.07
N HIS A 63 15.01 5.14 -12.70
CA HIS A 63 14.95 4.83 -14.15
C HIS A 63 14.33 5.95 -15.00
N LYS A 64 13.74 7.01 -14.42
CA LYS A 64 13.21 8.18 -15.13
C LYS A 64 13.75 9.46 -14.50
N SER A 65 14.25 10.41 -15.31
CA SER A 65 14.57 11.75 -14.78
C SER A 65 13.29 12.38 -14.22
N ILE A 66 13.32 12.79 -12.95
CA ILE A 66 12.17 13.31 -12.21
C ILE A 66 11.59 14.59 -12.86
N GLU A 67 12.40 15.31 -13.66
CA GLU A 67 11.98 16.51 -14.40
C GLU A 67 10.78 16.28 -15.35
N GLN A 68 10.61 15.07 -15.91
CA GLN A 68 9.49 14.81 -16.83
C GLN A 68 8.18 14.46 -16.11
N ALA A 69 8.21 14.12 -14.82
CA ALA A 69 7.03 13.67 -14.08
C ALA A 69 6.31 14.81 -13.33
N VAL A 70 7.03 15.86 -12.95
CA VAL A 70 6.49 16.98 -12.15
C VAL A 70 5.83 18.06 -13.04
N VAL A 71 6.18 18.14 -14.32
CA VAL A 71 5.64 19.16 -15.26
C VAL A 71 4.19 18.87 -15.71
N VAL A 72 3.62 17.72 -15.32
CA VAL A 72 2.26 17.30 -15.73
C VAL A 72 1.26 17.26 -14.56
N ALA A 73 1.61 17.83 -13.40
CA ALA A 73 0.72 17.92 -12.23
C ALA A 73 0.22 19.35 -11.99
#